data_AF-A0A7S0MS37-F1
#
_entry.id   AF-A0A7S0MS37-F1
#
_cell.length_a   1.000
_cell.length_b   1.000
_cell.length_c   1.000
_cell.angle_alpha   90.00
_cell.angle_beta   90.00
_cell.angle_gamma   90.00
#
_symmetry.space_group_name_H-M   'P 1'
#
loop_
_entity.id
_entity.type
_entity.pdbx_description
1 polymer ?
#
loop_
_entity_poly.entity_id
_entity_poly.type
_entity_poly.pdbx_seq_one_letter_code
_entity_poly.pdbx_strand_id
1 'polypeptide(L)'
;MRAMERTRNVDAGSRIGRVKPKTLTPQFTFEEQERRFKARSDGEHRIEQANHFIAQACTEASFDAIPFLPGCWTLELHTKVLQLLDLANENCKEAETQFITAGAKDKAEIVLAAKDATSSALARAEAVRESEIALISAREQLGRAVRL
;
A
#
# COMPACT_ATOMS: atom_id res chain seq x y z
N MET A 1 39.65 66.51 35.69
CA MET A 1 39.36 66.36 34.25
C MET A 1 38.49 65.13 34.06
N ARG A 2 37.35 65.28 33.34
CA ARG A 2 36.59 64.29 32.52
C ARG A 2 36.28 62.90 33.13
N ALA A 3 35.09 62.31 33.02
CA ALA A 3 33.79 62.66 32.46
C ALA A 3 32.75 61.67 33.06
N MET A 4 31.51 62.12 33.15
CA MET A 4 30.30 61.31 33.40
C MET A 4 30.12 60.30 32.25
N GLU A 5 29.93 59.01 32.54
CA GLU A 5 29.21 58.11 31.64
C GLU A 5 28.22 57.23 32.44
N ARG A 6 26.94 57.45 32.13
CA ARG A 6 25.80 56.61 32.51
C ARG A 6 25.70 55.44 31.52
N THR A 7 25.59 54.21 31.99
CA THR A 7 25.07 53.07 31.21
C THR A 7 24.21 52.19 32.12
N ARG A 8 22.92 52.53 32.22
CA ARG A 8 21.77 51.81 31.63
C ARG A 8 21.65 50.34 32.07
N ASN A 9 20.67 50.10 32.95
CA ASN A 9 20.02 48.80 33.14
C ASN A 9 19.56 48.27 31.77
N VAL A 10 20.06 47.10 31.36
CA VAL A 10 19.43 46.30 30.32
C VAL A 10 19.04 44.98 30.95
N ASP A 11 17.78 44.92 31.32
CA ASP A 11 17.04 43.70 31.58
C ASP A 11 16.91 42.94 30.25
N ALA A 12 17.93 42.13 29.96
CA ALA A 12 17.96 41.27 28.77
C ALA A 12 17.64 39.83 29.18
N GLY A 13 16.35 39.52 29.17
CA GLY A 13 15.90 38.24 28.65
C GLY A 13 15.98 37.05 29.60
N SER A 14 14.99 36.99 30.48
CA SER A 14 14.22 35.80 30.84
C SER A 14 14.40 34.59 29.88
N ARG A 15 14.65 33.40 30.48
CA ARG A 15 14.54 32.02 29.93
C ARG A 15 15.82 31.36 29.38
N ILE A 16 16.79 31.09 30.25
CA ILE A 16 17.68 29.92 30.08
C ILE A 16 17.43 28.96 31.25
N GLY A 17 16.18 28.51 31.34
CA GLY A 17 15.66 27.73 32.46
C GLY A 17 14.51 26.85 32.02
N ARG A 18 14.78 25.92 31.10
CA ARG A 18 14.04 24.66 30.87
C ARG A 18 14.71 23.95 29.69
N VAL A 19 15.79 23.23 29.98
CA VAL A 19 16.14 22.07 29.15
C VAL A 19 14.97 21.11 29.34
N LYS A 20 14.03 21.08 28.39
CA LYS A 20 13.07 19.97 28.30
C LYS A 20 13.93 18.70 28.31
N PRO A 21 13.62 17.68 29.12
CA PRO A 21 14.34 16.42 29.01
C PRO A 21 14.27 16.01 27.54
N LYS A 22 15.43 15.92 26.87
CA LYS A 22 15.50 15.26 25.57
C LYS A 22 14.88 13.90 25.85
N THR A 23 13.70 13.68 25.26
CA THR A 23 13.07 12.36 25.19
C THR A 23 14.20 11.43 24.81
N LEU A 24 14.58 10.53 25.71
CA LEU A 24 15.60 9.53 25.47
C LEU A 24 15.12 8.76 24.24
N THR A 25 15.62 9.16 23.07
CA THR A 25 15.55 8.33 21.87
C THR A 25 16.14 7.00 22.30
N PRO A 26 15.40 5.89 22.17
CA PRO A 26 15.94 4.58 22.52
C PRO A 26 17.30 4.43 21.83
N GLN A 27 18.35 4.28 22.63
CA GLN A 27 19.71 4.11 22.13
C GLN A 27 19.79 2.68 21.59
N PHE A 28 19.42 2.52 20.32
CA PHE A 28 19.59 1.27 19.60
C PHE A 28 21.07 1.06 19.33
N THR A 29 21.53 -0.19 19.46
CA THR A 29 22.85 -0.58 18.99
C THR A 29 22.94 -0.39 17.48
N PHE A 30 24.15 -0.22 16.95
CA PHE A 30 24.36 -0.10 15.50
C PHE A 30 23.73 -1.29 14.75
N GLU A 31 23.91 -2.52 15.26
CA GLU A 31 23.32 -3.73 14.68
C GLU A 31 21.78 -3.73 14.67
N GLU A 32 21.14 -3.10 15.67
CA GLU A 32 19.68 -2.99 15.71
C GLU A 32 19.18 -1.91 14.75
N GLN A 33 19.92 -0.81 14.60
CA GLN A 33 19.62 0.22 13.60
C GLN A 33 19.73 -0.34 12.19
N GLU A 34 20.77 -1.13 11.90
CA GLU A 34 20.96 -1.79 10.61
C GLU A 34 19.83 -2.78 10.30
N ARG A 35 19.44 -3.61 11.27
CA ARG A 35 18.29 -4.54 11.13
C ARG A 35 16.99 -3.81 10.83
N ARG A 36 16.71 -2.70 11.52
CA ARG A 36 15.51 -1.89 11.29
C ARG A 36 15.53 -1.19 9.94
N PHE A 37 16.69 -0.69 9.52
CA PHE A 37 16.85 -0.09 8.19
C PHE A 37 16.61 -1.13 7.09
N LYS A 38 17.20 -2.32 7.21
CA LYS A 38 16.97 -3.42 6.27
C LYS A 38 15.50 -3.82 6.20
N ALA A 39 14.84 -4.02 7.35
CA ALA A 39 13.42 -4.32 7.40
C ALA A 39 12.57 -3.23 6.73
N ARG A 40 12.92 -1.94 6.92
CA ARG A 40 12.23 -0.84 6.23
C ARG A 40 12.41 -0.92 4.71
N SER A 41 13.63 -1.13 4.24
CA SER A 41 13.93 -1.26 2.80
C SER A 41 13.21 -2.46 2.19
N ASP A 42 13.20 -3.60 2.88
CA ASP A 42 12.49 -4.81 2.45
C ASP A 42 10.98 -4.54 2.36
N GLY A 43 10.41 -3.83 3.35
CA GLY A 43 9.00 -3.41 3.34
C GLY A 43 8.65 -2.49 2.16
N GLU A 44 9.53 -1.53 1.84
CA GLU A 44 9.34 -0.65 0.68
C GLU A 44 9.33 -1.44 -0.63
N HIS A 45 10.28 -2.37 -0.78
CA HIS A 45 10.34 -3.25 -1.95
C HIS A 45 9.08 -4.11 -2.11
N ARG A 46 8.55 -4.64 -1.01
CA ARG A 46 7.29 -5.43 -1.02
C ARG A 46 6.09 -4.59 -1.43
N ILE A 47 6.01 -3.33 -1.02
CA ILE A 47 4.95 -2.42 -1.50
C ILE A 47 5.09 -2.13 -2.99
N GLU A 48 6.30 -1.92 -3.49
CA GLU A 48 6.52 -1.75 -4.93
C GLU A 48 6.06 -2.96 -5.73
N GLN A 49 6.38 -4.17 -5.25
CA GLN A 49 5.91 -5.42 -5.85
C GLN A 49 4.37 -5.54 -5.80
N ALA A 50 3.74 -5.22 -4.67
CA ALA A 50 2.29 -5.23 -4.55
C ALA A 50 1.63 -4.27 -5.57
N ASN A 51 2.13 -3.03 -5.67
CA ASN A 51 1.65 -2.05 -6.63
C ASN A 51 1.87 -2.50 -8.08
N HIS A 52 2.97 -3.18 -8.36
CA HIS A 52 3.23 -3.76 -9.68
C HIS A 52 2.17 -4.80 -10.06
N PHE A 53 1.86 -5.73 -9.15
CA PHE A 53 0.81 -6.74 -9.40
C PHE A 53 -0.58 -6.12 -9.53
N ILE A 54 -0.90 -5.09 -8.74
CA ILE A 54 -2.17 -4.33 -8.89
C ILE A 54 -2.24 -3.67 -10.27
N ALA A 55 -1.15 -3.04 -10.73
CA ALA A 55 -1.10 -2.41 -12.05
C ALA A 55 -1.25 -3.43 -13.18
N GLN A 56 -0.61 -4.60 -13.06
CA GLN A 56 -0.81 -5.70 -14.00
C GLN A 56 -2.26 -6.18 -14.00
N ALA A 57 -2.86 -6.42 -12.83
CA ALA A 57 -4.25 -6.84 -12.70
C ALA A 57 -5.22 -5.82 -13.35
N CYS A 58 -4.98 -4.52 -13.15
CA CYS A 58 -5.76 -3.46 -13.80
C CYS A 58 -5.57 -3.44 -15.32
N THR A 59 -4.35 -3.68 -15.80
CA THR A 59 -4.04 -3.71 -17.24
C THR A 59 -4.74 -4.90 -17.90
N GLU A 60 -4.65 -6.08 -17.31
CA GLU A 60 -5.34 -7.29 -17.76
C GLU A 60 -6.85 -7.09 -17.78
N ALA A 61 -7.42 -6.46 -16.74
CA ALA A 61 -8.83 -6.09 -16.71
C ALA A 61 -9.22 -5.06 -17.78
N SER A 62 -8.31 -4.18 -18.21
CA SER A 62 -8.62 -3.16 -19.22
C SER A 62 -8.81 -3.73 -20.63
N PHE A 63 -8.28 -4.93 -20.92
CA PHE A 63 -8.51 -5.61 -22.19
C PHE A 63 -9.99 -5.98 -22.41
N ASP A 64 -10.81 -5.97 -21.36
CA ASP A 64 -12.27 -6.13 -21.47
C ASP A 64 -12.95 -4.96 -22.20
N ALA A 65 -12.45 -3.74 -22.03
CA ALA A 65 -13.08 -2.55 -22.60
C ALA A 65 -12.85 -2.41 -24.11
N ILE A 66 -12.22 -3.38 -24.78
CA ILE A 66 -11.85 -3.31 -26.21
C ILE A 66 -12.86 -4.14 -27.03
N PRO A 67 -13.86 -3.50 -27.67
CA PRO A 67 -15.04 -4.17 -28.24
C PRO A 67 -14.79 -4.99 -29.53
N PHE A 68 -13.56 -5.14 -30.01
CA PHE A 68 -13.26 -5.73 -31.32
C PHE A 68 -12.29 -6.92 -31.30
N LEU A 69 -11.85 -7.38 -30.13
CA LEU A 69 -11.04 -8.59 -30.03
C LEU A 69 -11.95 -9.81 -29.79
N PRO A 70 -11.96 -10.81 -30.69
CA PRO A 70 -12.67 -12.06 -30.45
C PRO A 70 -11.93 -12.82 -29.35
N GLY A 71 -12.42 -12.67 -28.11
CA GLY A 71 -11.75 -13.14 -26.91
C GLY A 71 -12.12 -12.28 -25.69
N CYS A 72 -13.39 -11.91 -25.59
CA CYS A 72 -14.02 -11.29 -24.43
C CYS A 72 -13.52 -11.97 -23.14
N TRP A 73 -13.40 -11.19 -22.05
CA TRP A 73 -13.03 -11.64 -20.70
C TRP A 73 -13.23 -13.14 -20.50
N THR A 74 -12.13 -13.91 -20.63
CA THR A 74 -12.19 -15.37 -20.51
C THR A 74 -12.03 -15.74 -19.05
N LEU A 75 -12.58 -16.89 -18.66
CA LEU A 75 -12.38 -17.46 -17.32
C LEU A 75 -10.88 -17.56 -16.95
N GLU A 76 -10.02 -17.76 -17.95
CA GLU A 76 -8.56 -17.80 -17.79
C GLU A 76 -7.99 -16.42 -17.43
N LEU A 77 -8.44 -15.35 -18.11
CA LEU A 77 -8.06 -13.97 -17.79
C LEU A 77 -8.54 -13.60 -16.39
N HIS A 78 -9.75 -14.03 -16.01
CA HIS A 78 -10.30 -13.85 -14.67
C HIS A 78 -9.41 -14.47 -13.59
N THR A 79 -9.08 -15.74 -13.80
CA THR A 79 -8.22 -16.50 -12.88
C THR A 79 -6.85 -15.83 -12.74
N LYS A 80 -6.28 -15.34 -13.84
CA LYS A 80 -5.00 -14.61 -13.82
C LYS A 80 -5.09 -13.31 -13.02
N VAL A 81 -6.16 -12.52 -13.20
CA VAL A 81 -6.38 -11.28 -12.45
C VAL A 81 -6.50 -11.57 -10.95
N LEU A 82 -7.28 -12.59 -10.56
CA LEU A 82 -7.39 -12.99 -9.15
C LEU A 82 -6.04 -13.41 -8.55
N GLN A 83 -5.27 -14.23 -9.28
CA GLN A 83 -3.94 -14.64 -8.83
C GLN A 83 -2.99 -13.45 -8.61
N LEU A 84 -3.01 -12.46 -9.51
CA LEU A 84 -2.21 -11.25 -9.35
C LEU A 84 -2.63 -10.45 -8.11
N LEU A 85 -3.94 -10.36 -7.83
CA LEU A 85 -4.45 -9.66 -6.65
C LEU A 85 -4.15 -10.41 -5.35
N ASP A 86 -4.15 -11.74 -5.37
CA ASP A 86 -3.71 -12.56 -4.23
C ASP A 86 -2.23 -12.32 -3.92
N LEU A 87 -1.36 -12.32 -4.95
CA LEU A 87 0.06 -11.99 -4.80
C LEU A 87 0.27 -10.56 -4.28
N ALA A 88 -0.54 -9.59 -4.75
CA ALA A 88 -0.49 -8.23 -4.22
C ALA A 88 -0.84 -8.18 -2.73
N ASN A 89 -1.86 -8.93 -2.31
CA ASN A 89 -2.30 -9.00 -0.92
C ASN A 89 -1.24 -9.64 -0.01
N GLU A 90 -0.60 -10.72 -0.46
CA GLU A 90 0.52 -11.35 0.26
C GLU A 90 1.67 -10.36 0.46
N ASN A 91 2.06 -9.64 -0.60
CA ASN A 91 3.12 -8.64 -0.50
C ASN A 91 2.74 -7.46 0.41
N CYS A 92 1.46 -7.05 0.46
CA CYS A 92 0.98 -6.05 1.42
C CYS A 92 1.10 -6.53 2.88
N LYS A 93 0.79 -7.80 3.16
CA LYS A 93 0.92 -8.39 4.51
C LYS A 93 2.39 -8.52 4.94
N GLU A 94 3.26 -8.93 4.00
CA GLU A 94 4.69 -9.00 4.25
C GLU A 94 5.29 -7.61 4.49
N ALA A 95 4.93 -6.62 3.67
CA ALA A 95 5.34 -5.23 3.87
C ALA A 95 4.93 -4.68 5.23
N GLU A 96 3.69 -4.93 5.65
CA GLU A 96 3.19 -4.55 6.97
C GLU A 96 4.05 -5.14 8.10
N THR A 97 4.36 -6.43 8.01
CA THR A 97 5.21 -7.13 8.99
C THR A 97 6.61 -6.53 9.05
N GLN A 98 7.19 -6.19 7.89
CA GLN A 98 8.50 -5.56 7.79
C GLN A 98 8.51 -4.14 8.37
N PHE A 99 7.49 -3.33 8.10
CA PHE A 99 7.39 -1.98 8.67
C PHE A 99 7.14 -1.98 10.17
N ILE A 100 6.34 -2.93 10.69
CA ILE A 100 6.17 -3.13 12.13
C ILE A 100 7.51 -3.46 12.78
N THR A 101 8.28 -4.38 12.17
CA THR A 101 9.61 -4.79 12.65
C THR A 101 10.61 -3.62 12.62
N ALA A 102 10.55 -2.78 11.59
CA ALA A 102 11.37 -1.57 11.48
C ALA A 102 10.95 -0.46 12.46
N GLY A 103 9.73 -0.52 13.02
CA GLY A 103 9.12 0.58 13.78
C GLY A 103 8.70 1.77 12.90
N ALA A 104 8.53 1.55 11.60
CA ALA A 104 8.23 2.55 10.58
C ALA A 104 6.73 2.92 10.54
N LYS A 105 6.24 3.61 11.57
CA LYS A 105 4.81 4.01 11.68
C LYS A 105 4.35 4.94 10.56
N ASP A 106 5.27 5.71 10.00
CA ASP A 106 5.01 6.62 8.86
C ASP A 106 4.62 5.87 7.58
N LYS A 107 4.86 4.56 7.50
CA LYS A 107 4.53 3.73 6.33
C LYS A 107 3.19 3.00 6.44
N ALA A 108 2.50 3.12 7.58
CA ALA A 108 1.21 2.45 7.79
C ALA A 108 0.14 2.90 6.79
N GLU A 109 0.09 4.20 6.46
CA GLU A 109 -0.86 4.74 5.48
C GLU A 109 -0.63 4.17 4.07
N ILE A 110 0.62 3.95 3.69
CA ILE A 110 0.98 3.39 2.38
C ILE A 110 0.51 1.94 2.26
N VAL A 111 0.72 1.15 3.32
CA VAL A 111 0.23 -0.24 3.38
C VAL A 111 -1.30 -0.26 3.30
N LEU A 112 -1.97 0.62 4.04
CA LEU A 112 -3.43 0.68 4.04
C LEU A 112 -3.97 1.03 2.65
N ALA A 113 -3.41 2.05 1.99
CA ALA A 113 -3.79 2.42 0.64
C ALA A 113 -3.62 1.28 -0.37
N ALA A 114 -2.52 0.52 -0.28
CA ALA A 114 -2.28 -0.64 -1.13
C ALA A 114 -3.28 -1.78 -0.87
N LYS A 115 -3.62 -2.05 0.40
CA LYS A 115 -4.65 -3.02 0.79
C LYS A 115 -6.04 -2.64 0.31
N ASP A 116 -6.41 -1.36 0.43
CA ASP A 116 -7.69 -0.85 -0.03
C ASP A 116 -7.81 -0.95 -1.56
N ALA A 117 -6.74 -0.59 -2.27
CA ALA A 117 -6.68 -0.74 -3.73
C ALA A 117 -6.82 -2.21 -4.17
N THR A 118 -6.11 -3.12 -3.49
CA THR A 118 -6.19 -4.56 -3.75
C THR A 118 -7.59 -5.10 -3.49
N SER A 119 -8.20 -4.75 -2.36
CA SER A 119 -9.55 -5.19 -1.97
C SER A 119 -10.62 -4.65 -2.93
N SER A 120 -10.49 -3.39 -3.35
CA SER A 120 -11.37 -2.79 -4.35
C SER A 120 -11.27 -3.48 -5.70
N ALA A 121 -10.05 -3.82 -6.13
CA ALA A 121 -9.83 -4.57 -7.37
C ALA A 121 -10.36 -6.00 -7.28
N LEU A 122 -10.21 -6.66 -6.13
CA LEU A 122 -10.70 -8.01 -5.89
C LEU A 122 -12.22 -8.07 -5.96
N ALA A 123 -12.91 -7.16 -5.28
CA ALA A 123 -14.38 -7.10 -5.32
C ALA A 123 -14.92 -6.86 -6.74
N ARG A 124 -14.24 -6.02 -7.54
CA ARG A 124 -14.60 -5.83 -8.95
C ARG A 124 -14.38 -7.11 -9.76
N ALA A 125 -13.24 -7.78 -9.57
CA ALA A 125 -12.96 -9.03 -10.25
C ALA A 125 -14.03 -10.09 -9.88
N GLU A 126 -14.28 -10.36 -8.60
CA GLU A 126 -15.25 -11.37 -8.17
C GLU A 126 -16.65 -11.16 -8.75
N ALA A 127 -17.15 -9.92 -8.78
CA ALA A 127 -18.45 -9.60 -9.37
C ALA A 127 -18.55 -9.94 -10.87
N VAL A 128 -17.45 -9.72 -11.62
CA VAL A 128 -17.36 -10.11 -13.03
C VAL A 128 -17.39 -11.63 -13.18
N ARG A 129 -16.67 -12.37 -12.32
CA ARG A 129 -16.66 -13.84 -12.34
C ARG A 129 -18.06 -14.43 -12.19
N GLU A 130 -18.80 -13.92 -11.21
CA GLU A 130 -20.14 -14.40 -10.90
C GLU A 130 -21.10 -14.14 -12.06
N SER A 131 -20.98 -12.98 -12.71
CA SER A 131 -21.75 -12.62 -13.90
C SER A 131 -21.44 -13.53 -15.10
N GLU A 132 -20.17 -13.87 -15.32
CA GLU A 132 -19.76 -14.80 -16.38
C GLU A 132 -20.30 -16.22 -16.16
N ILE A 133 -20.18 -16.74 -14.93
CA ILE A 133 -20.72 -18.06 -14.58
C ILE A 133 -22.23 -18.10 -14.83
N ALA A 134 -22.95 -17.03 -14.46
CA ALA A 134 -24.38 -16.92 -14.72
C ALA A 134 -24.70 -16.91 -16.22
N LEU A 135 -23.92 -16.19 -17.04
CA LEU A 135 -24.08 -16.16 -18.51
C LEU A 135 -23.85 -17.52 -19.15
N ILE A 136 -22.81 -18.25 -18.72
CA ILE A 136 -22.52 -19.61 -19.21
C ILE A 136 -23.69 -20.54 -18.88
N SER A 137 -24.16 -20.52 -17.62
CA SER A 137 -25.32 -21.32 -17.19
C SER A 137 -26.58 -20.98 -17.97
N ALA A 138 -26.87 -19.69 -18.20
CA ALA A 138 -28.02 -19.26 -18.98
C ALA A 138 -27.94 -19.74 -20.44
N ARG A 139 -26.74 -19.69 -21.04
CA ARG A 139 -26.50 -20.18 -22.40
C ARG A 139 -26.70 -21.70 -22.51
N GLU A 140 -26.27 -22.46 -21.51
CA GLU A 140 -26.52 -23.90 -21.44
C GLU A 140 -28.00 -24.23 -21.32
N GLN A 141 -28.74 -23.51 -20.47
CA GLN A 141 -30.19 -23.69 -20.32
C GLN A 141 -30.94 -23.38 -21.61
N LEU A 142 -30.60 -22.29 -22.30
CA LEU A 142 -31.12 -21.95 -23.62
C LEU A 142 -30.81 -23.05 -24.64
N GLY A 143 -29.57 -23.56 -24.65
CA GLY A 143 -29.17 -24.65 -25.54
C GLY A 143 -29.92 -25.96 -25.28
N ARG A 144 -30.37 -26.22 -24.05
CA ARG A 144 -31.23 -27.36 -23.71
C ARG A 144 -32.69 -27.11 -24.12
N ALA A 145 -33.20 -25.89 -23.89
CA ALA A 145 -34.56 -25.51 -24.23
C ALA A 145 -34.82 -25.52 -25.75
N VAL A 146 -33.83 -25.13 -26.57
CA VAL A 146 -33.93 -25.15 -28.04
C VAL A 146 -33.89 -26.59 -28.62
N ARG A 147 -33.45 -27.59 -27.83
CA ARG A 147 -33.40 -29.00 -28.26
C ARG A 147 -34.67 -29.79 -27.90
N LEU A 148 -35.60 -29.21 -27.14
CA LEU A 148 -36.93 -29.77 -26.81
C LEU A 148 -37.99 -29.21 -27.76
#